data_AF-A0A8X7PYH8-F1
#
_entry.id   AF-A0A8X7PYH8-F1
#
_cell.length_a   1.000
_cell.length_b   1.000
_cell.length_c   1.000
_cell.angle_alpha   90.00
_cell.angle_beta   90.00
_cell.angle_gamma   90.00
#
_symmetry.space_group_name_H-M   'P 1'
#
loop_
_entity.id
_entity.type
_entity.pdbx_description
1 polymer ?
#
loop_
_entity_poly.entity_id
_entity_poly.type
_entity_poly.pdbx_seq_one_letter_code
_entity_poly.pdbx_strand_id
1 'polypeptide(L)'
;MGSVAEEQSLIEQVLIQEELKLYAEDGSVDIKGNPPLKNITGNWKACPFILGNECCERLAFYGIAINLITYLTTKLHQGNVSAARNVTTWQGTCYITPLIGAVLADAYLGRYWTIACFSSIYFIGMSALTLSATVPYLKPADCVEDSCPSPTRTQNITFFLGLCLIALATGDQTVRCNLWCRPDIGWGLGFGIPTIFTGLAIICFFFGTPLYRFQKPRGSPITRICQVLVASFRKMNLEVPEDTALLYETETQDLSYVVVQSRKLKHTDDYK
;
A
#
# COMPACT_ATOMS: atom_id res chain seq x y z
N MET A 1 -53.82 -2.72 30.40
CA MET A 1 -53.65 -3.81 29.43
C MET A 1 -52.76 -3.29 28.34
N GLY A 2 -51.44 -3.50 28.45
CA GLY A 2 -50.55 -3.32 27.30
C GLY A 2 -51.02 -4.29 26.24
N SER A 3 -51.24 -3.80 25.04
CA SER A 3 -51.81 -4.64 23.97
C SER A 3 -50.78 -5.72 23.59
N VAL A 4 -51.22 -6.94 23.31
CA VAL A 4 -50.35 -8.06 22.87
C VAL A 4 -49.41 -7.67 21.72
N ALA A 5 -49.81 -6.67 20.91
CA ALA A 5 -48.99 -6.08 19.86
C ALA A 5 -47.77 -5.30 20.37
N GLU A 6 -47.85 -4.61 21.52
CA GLU A 6 -46.68 -3.94 22.13
C GLU A 6 -45.65 -4.96 22.61
N GLU A 7 -46.10 -6.04 23.25
CA GLU A 7 -45.21 -7.09 23.75
C GLU A 7 -44.52 -7.84 22.60
N GLN A 8 -45.23 -8.15 21.52
CA GLN A 8 -44.63 -8.70 20.29
C GLN A 8 -43.62 -7.73 19.65
N SER A 9 -43.94 -6.43 19.60
CA SER A 9 -43.01 -5.44 19.05
C SER A 9 -41.72 -5.32 19.85
N LEU A 10 -41.79 -5.42 21.18
CA LEU A 10 -40.61 -5.40 22.06
C LEU A 10 -39.74 -6.64 21.86
N ILE A 11 -40.35 -7.83 21.70
CA ILE A 11 -39.61 -9.07 21.41
C ILE A 11 -38.89 -8.97 20.06
N GLU A 12 -39.57 -8.45 19.02
CA GLU A 12 -38.96 -8.22 17.71
C GLU A 12 -37.77 -7.25 17.80
N GLN A 13 -37.92 -6.14 18.54
CA GLN A 13 -36.82 -5.19 18.74
C GLN A 13 -35.63 -5.79 19.50
N VAL A 14 -35.87 -6.61 20.52
CA VAL A 14 -34.81 -7.29 21.28
C VAL A 14 -34.07 -8.30 20.39
N LEU A 15 -34.80 -9.06 19.57
CA LEU A 15 -34.23 -10.06 18.67
C LEU A 15 -33.38 -9.40 17.57
N ILE A 16 -33.86 -8.28 17.01
CA ILE A 16 -33.11 -7.47 16.05
C ILE A 16 -31.83 -6.91 16.71
N GLN A 17 -31.91 -6.48 17.98
CA GLN A 17 -30.72 -6.01 18.70
C GLN A 17 -29.70 -7.14 18.96
N GLU A 18 -30.17 -8.34 19.31
CA GLU A 18 -29.29 -9.51 19.47
C GLU A 18 -28.63 -9.93 18.15
N GLU A 19 -29.36 -9.93 17.04
CA GLU A 19 -28.77 -10.13 15.71
C GLU A 19 -27.77 -9.03 15.38
N LEU A 20 -28.08 -7.75 15.66
CA LEU A 20 -27.18 -6.64 15.35
C LEU A 20 -25.86 -6.71 16.14
N LYS A 21 -25.90 -7.17 17.39
CA LYS A 21 -24.71 -7.42 18.23
C LYS A 21 -23.77 -8.48 17.67
N LEU A 22 -24.27 -9.38 16.81
CA LEU A 22 -23.48 -10.40 16.13
C LEU A 22 -22.62 -9.79 15.01
N TYR A 23 -23.04 -8.66 14.45
CA TYR A 23 -22.33 -7.94 13.38
C TYR A 23 -21.36 -6.90 13.92
N ALA A 24 -20.41 -6.47 13.10
CA ALA A 24 -19.51 -5.38 13.46
C ALA A 24 -20.20 -4.01 13.34
N GLU A 25 -20.14 -3.20 14.40
CA GLU A 25 -20.75 -1.86 14.47
C GLU A 25 -19.83 -0.74 13.93
N ASP A 26 -18.68 -1.09 13.35
CA ASP A 26 -17.65 -0.12 12.91
C ASP A 26 -17.88 0.41 11.48
N GLY A 27 -18.98 -0.01 10.83
CA GLY A 27 -19.29 0.35 9.44
C GLY A 27 -18.45 -0.40 8.41
N SER A 28 -17.70 -1.44 8.82
CA SER A 28 -17.02 -2.33 7.90
C SER A 28 -18.01 -3.23 7.14
N VAL A 29 -17.58 -3.73 5.99
CA VAL A 29 -18.33 -4.64 5.14
C VAL A 29 -17.47 -5.85 4.80
N ASP A 30 -18.11 -6.99 4.53
CA ASP A 30 -17.47 -8.15 3.90
C ASP A 30 -17.27 -7.91 2.40
N ILE A 31 -16.57 -8.83 1.72
CA ILE A 31 -16.32 -8.73 0.27
C ILE A 31 -17.61 -8.65 -0.58
N LYS A 32 -18.72 -9.16 -0.04
CA LYS A 32 -20.06 -9.12 -0.64
C LYS A 32 -20.83 -7.83 -0.36
N GLY A 33 -20.27 -6.92 0.44
CA GLY A 33 -20.93 -5.67 0.85
C GLY A 33 -21.86 -5.78 2.07
N ASN A 34 -21.99 -6.98 2.65
CA ASN A 34 -22.82 -7.23 3.84
C ASN A 34 -22.09 -6.84 5.13
N PRO A 35 -22.80 -6.53 6.23
CA PRO A 35 -22.18 -6.33 7.53
C PRO A 35 -21.46 -7.61 7.98
N PRO A 36 -20.20 -7.52 8.47
CA PRO A 36 -19.40 -8.69 8.76
C PRO A 36 -19.73 -9.28 10.14
N LEU A 37 -19.75 -10.61 10.23
CA LEU A 37 -19.97 -11.35 11.48
C LEU A 37 -18.76 -11.24 12.42
N LYS A 38 -18.98 -10.77 13.65
CA LYS A 38 -17.93 -10.47 14.62
C LYS A 38 -17.08 -11.70 15.01
N ASN A 39 -17.68 -12.88 15.03
CA ASN A 39 -17.05 -14.15 15.45
C ASN A 39 -16.21 -14.81 14.34
N ILE A 40 -16.53 -14.55 13.07
CA ILE A 40 -15.94 -15.25 11.93
C ILE A 40 -14.83 -14.41 11.28
N THR A 41 -15.06 -13.11 11.12
CA THR A 41 -14.16 -12.22 10.36
C THR A 41 -13.33 -11.34 11.28
N GLY A 42 -12.16 -10.91 10.81
CA GLY A 42 -11.27 -9.97 11.51
C GLY A 42 -10.40 -10.59 12.63
N ASN A 43 -9.95 -9.73 13.55
CA ASN A 43 -9.11 -10.06 14.71
C ASN A 43 -7.79 -10.79 14.34
N TRP A 44 -7.24 -11.56 15.28
CA TRP A 44 -5.99 -12.32 15.18
C TRP A 44 -5.97 -13.41 14.10
N LYS A 45 -7.10 -13.75 13.48
CA LYS A 45 -7.16 -14.76 12.40
C LYS A 45 -6.75 -14.18 11.04
N ALA A 46 -7.12 -12.93 10.77
CA ALA A 46 -6.74 -12.23 9.55
C ALA A 46 -5.30 -11.69 9.59
N CYS A 47 -4.84 -11.32 10.79
CA CYS A 47 -3.56 -10.65 11.02
C CYS A 47 -2.34 -11.39 10.43
N PRO A 48 -2.19 -12.73 10.59
CA PRO A 48 -1.03 -13.47 10.07
C PRO A 48 -0.92 -13.42 8.55
N PHE A 49 -2.04 -13.43 7.82
CA PHE A 49 -2.02 -13.38 6.36
C PHE A 49 -1.56 -12.01 5.84
N ILE A 50 -2.00 -10.93 6.49
CA ILE A 50 -1.62 -9.57 6.13
C ILE A 50 -0.17 -9.29 6.53
N LEU A 51 0.19 -9.54 7.81
CA LEU A 51 1.54 -9.30 8.31
C LEU A 51 2.58 -10.24 7.69
N GLY A 52 2.19 -11.48 7.39
CA GLY A 52 3.05 -12.42 6.67
C GLY A 52 3.37 -11.92 5.27
N ASN A 53 2.36 -11.48 4.52
CA ASN A 53 2.56 -10.89 3.20
C ASN A 53 3.48 -9.66 3.25
N GLU A 54 3.20 -8.73 4.16
CA GLU A 54 4.02 -7.55 4.40
C GLU A 54 5.48 -7.94 4.69
N CYS A 55 5.71 -8.83 5.65
CA CYS A 55 7.06 -9.26 6.03
C CYS A 55 7.83 -9.88 4.85
N CYS A 56 7.18 -10.75 4.07
CA CYS A 56 7.79 -11.38 2.90
C CYS A 56 8.18 -10.36 1.83
N GLU A 57 7.29 -9.41 1.54
CA GLU A 57 7.53 -8.33 0.57
C GLU A 57 8.73 -7.48 1.00
N ARG A 58 8.83 -7.13 2.29
CA ARG A 58 9.96 -6.38 2.86
C ARG A 58 11.27 -7.11 2.74
N LEU A 59 11.30 -8.38 3.14
CA LEU A 59 12.50 -9.21 3.06
C LEU A 59 13.01 -9.31 1.61
N ALA A 60 12.09 -9.50 0.65
CA ALA A 60 12.43 -9.55 -0.77
C ALA A 60 12.99 -8.21 -1.29
N PHE A 61 12.37 -7.10 -0.90
CA PHE A 61 12.81 -5.76 -1.30
C PHE A 61 14.24 -5.46 -0.82
N TYR A 62 14.51 -5.70 0.47
CA TYR A 62 15.84 -5.47 1.03
C TYR A 62 16.90 -6.40 0.42
N GLY A 63 16.53 -7.66 0.14
CA GLY A 63 17.40 -8.62 -0.55
C GLY A 63 17.82 -8.14 -1.94
N ILE A 64 16.92 -7.48 -2.68
CA ILE A 64 17.25 -6.87 -3.97
C ILE A 64 18.06 -5.61 -3.80
N ALA A 65 17.63 -4.70 -2.92
CA ALA A 65 18.25 -3.39 -2.76
C ALA A 65 19.76 -3.48 -2.44
N ILE A 66 20.14 -4.41 -1.56
CA ILE A 66 21.54 -4.62 -1.15
C ILE A 66 22.38 -5.16 -2.32
N ASN A 67 21.82 -6.05 -3.13
CA ASN A 67 22.52 -6.72 -4.23
C ASN A 67 22.50 -5.90 -5.53
N LEU A 68 21.60 -4.91 -5.64
CA LEU A 68 21.36 -4.15 -6.85
C LEU A 68 22.58 -3.34 -7.31
N ILE A 69 23.26 -2.66 -6.39
CA ILE A 69 24.43 -1.84 -6.75
C ILE A 69 25.55 -2.71 -7.31
N THR A 70 25.80 -3.86 -6.67
CA THR A 70 26.81 -4.82 -7.11
C THR A 70 26.41 -5.46 -8.44
N TYR A 71 25.14 -5.73 -8.69
CA TYR A 71 24.69 -6.24 -10.00
C TYR A 71 24.91 -5.21 -11.12
N LEU A 72 24.59 -3.93 -10.88
CA LEU A 72 24.79 -2.86 -11.86
C LEU A 72 26.27 -2.65 -12.22
N THR A 73 27.17 -2.75 -11.25
CA THR A 73 28.61 -2.56 -11.47
C THR A 73 29.27 -3.81 -12.07
N THR A 74 28.92 -5.01 -11.60
CA THR A 74 29.62 -6.26 -11.98
C THR A 74 29.00 -7.00 -13.16
N LYS A 75 27.69 -6.89 -13.40
CA LYS A 75 27.00 -7.61 -14.49
C LYS A 75 26.52 -6.69 -15.60
N LEU A 76 26.10 -5.48 -15.27
CA LEU A 76 25.66 -4.49 -16.26
C LEU A 76 26.80 -3.55 -16.69
N HIS A 77 28.01 -3.72 -16.12
CA HIS A 77 29.23 -2.96 -16.41
C HIS A 77 29.03 -1.43 -16.39
N GLN A 78 28.12 -0.95 -15.54
CA GLN A 78 27.93 0.48 -15.36
C GLN A 78 29.06 1.06 -14.50
N GLY A 79 29.52 2.26 -14.85
CA GLY A 79 30.45 3.00 -14.01
C GLY A 79 29.83 3.30 -12.64
N ASN A 80 30.64 3.27 -11.58
CA ASN A 80 30.19 3.41 -10.18
C ASN A 80 29.27 4.63 -9.95
N VAL A 81 29.55 5.76 -10.60
CA VAL A 81 28.74 6.99 -10.51
C VAL A 81 27.36 6.81 -11.15
N SER A 82 27.30 6.16 -12.32
CA SER A 82 26.04 5.88 -13.02
C SER A 82 25.21 4.84 -12.28
N ALA A 83 25.84 3.79 -11.74
CA ALA A 83 25.16 2.77 -10.94
C ALA A 83 24.54 3.39 -9.68
N ALA A 84 25.32 4.19 -8.93
CA ALA A 84 24.83 4.87 -7.74
C ALA A 84 23.65 5.83 -8.05
N ARG A 85 23.70 6.55 -9.17
CA ARG A 85 22.59 7.41 -9.62
C ARG A 85 21.33 6.61 -9.91
N ASN A 86 21.45 5.45 -10.57
CA ASN A 86 20.31 4.61 -10.90
C ASN A 86 19.69 3.97 -9.64
N VAL A 87 20.51 3.51 -8.68
CA VAL A 87 20.03 2.97 -7.39
C VAL A 87 19.32 4.04 -6.56
N THR A 88 19.90 5.23 -6.46
CA THR A 88 19.28 6.33 -5.70
C THR A 88 18.00 6.83 -6.35
N THR A 89 17.91 6.85 -7.68
CA THR A 89 16.67 7.17 -8.42
C THR A 89 15.59 6.11 -8.16
N TRP A 90 15.97 4.82 -8.20
CA TRP A 90 15.07 3.72 -7.86
C TRP A 90 14.55 3.84 -6.43
N GLN A 91 15.46 4.04 -5.46
CA GLN A 91 15.12 4.22 -4.06
C GLN A 91 14.22 5.44 -3.81
N GLY A 92 14.48 6.56 -4.49
CA GLY A 92 13.64 7.75 -4.44
C GLY A 92 12.23 7.50 -4.95
N THR A 93 12.09 6.70 -6.01
CA THR A 93 10.79 6.30 -6.55
C THR A 93 9.99 5.48 -5.52
N CYS A 94 10.64 4.54 -4.82
CA CYS A 94 10.02 3.76 -3.73
C CYS A 94 9.51 4.63 -2.56
N TYR A 95 10.02 5.85 -2.37
CA TYR A 95 9.52 6.74 -1.32
C TYR A 95 8.32 7.59 -1.76
N ILE A 96 8.15 7.80 -3.06
CA ILE A 96 7.05 8.61 -3.61
C ILE A 96 5.81 7.75 -3.81
N THR A 97 5.98 6.53 -4.31
CA THR A 97 4.88 5.58 -4.55
C THR A 97 3.92 5.40 -3.36
N PRO A 98 4.37 5.26 -2.10
CA PRO A 98 3.49 5.01 -0.96
C PRO A 98 2.57 6.18 -0.68
N LEU A 99 3.04 7.40 -0.94
CA LEU A 99 2.22 8.60 -0.85
C LEU A 99 1.06 8.53 -1.87
N ILE A 100 1.38 8.12 -3.10
CA ILE A 100 0.39 7.93 -4.17
C ILE A 100 -0.56 6.78 -3.82
N GLY A 101 -0.04 5.66 -3.34
CA GLY A 101 -0.81 4.50 -2.91
C GLY A 101 -1.76 4.83 -1.75
N ALA A 102 -1.31 5.60 -0.76
CA ALA A 102 -2.15 6.07 0.34
C ALA A 102 -3.30 6.96 -0.16
N VAL A 103 -3.03 7.90 -1.08
CA VAL A 103 -4.08 8.72 -1.69
C VAL A 103 -5.09 7.86 -2.44
N LEU A 104 -4.63 6.89 -3.23
CA LEU A 104 -5.52 5.99 -3.98
C LEU A 104 -6.36 5.09 -3.06
N ALA A 105 -5.78 4.57 -1.98
CA ALA A 105 -6.45 3.75 -0.98
C ALA A 105 -7.56 4.52 -0.26
N ASP A 106 -7.27 5.76 0.15
CA ASP A 106 -8.20 6.55 0.94
C ASP A 106 -9.25 7.26 0.09
N ALA A 107 -8.95 7.58 -1.18
CA ALA A 107 -9.85 8.34 -2.05
C ALA A 107 -10.74 7.48 -2.98
N TYR A 108 -10.24 6.38 -3.55
CA TYR A 108 -10.93 5.71 -4.66
C TYR A 108 -11.13 4.20 -4.47
N LEU A 109 -10.03 3.45 -4.29
CA LEU A 109 -10.05 1.98 -4.44
C LEU A 109 -10.34 1.25 -3.12
N GLY A 110 -10.11 1.91 -1.98
CA GLY A 110 -10.11 1.25 -0.68
C GLY A 110 -8.79 0.54 -0.40
N ARG A 111 -8.55 0.26 0.89
CA ARG A 111 -7.26 -0.24 1.38
C ARG A 111 -6.87 -1.60 0.79
N TYR A 112 -7.82 -2.54 0.75
CA TYR A 112 -7.54 -3.90 0.26
C TYR A 112 -7.20 -3.94 -1.23
N TRP A 113 -8.03 -3.34 -2.08
CA TRP A 113 -7.80 -3.35 -3.53
C TRP A 113 -6.50 -2.65 -3.88
N THR A 114 -6.15 -1.59 -3.16
CA THR A 114 -4.86 -0.93 -3.31
C THR A 114 -3.71 -1.88 -3.00
N ILE A 115 -3.72 -2.53 -1.82
CA ILE A 115 -2.68 -3.52 -1.44
C ILE A 115 -2.61 -4.68 -2.45
N ALA A 116 -3.75 -5.19 -2.92
CA ALA A 116 -3.81 -6.28 -3.87
C ALA A 116 -3.24 -5.89 -5.25
N CYS A 117 -3.57 -4.70 -5.76
CA CYS A 117 -3.04 -4.19 -7.02
C CYS A 117 -1.54 -3.94 -6.93
N PHE A 118 -1.08 -3.24 -5.88
CA PHE A 118 0.35 -2.92 -5.71
C PHE A 118 1.21 -4.18 -5.50
N SER A 119 0.77 -5.14 -4.68
CA SER A 119 1.49 -6.41 -4.50
C SER A 119 1.54 -7.26 -5.78
N SER A 120 0.50 -7.20 -6.63
CA SER A 120 0.52 -7.86 -7.94
C SER A 120 1.54 -7.20 -8.89
N ILE A 121 1.58 -5.86 -8.92
CA ILE A 121 2.57 -5.11 -9.70
C ILE A 121 4.00 -5.41 -9.22
N TYR A 122 4.20 -5.48 -7.90
CA TYR A 122 5.47 -5.89 -7.29
C TYR A 122 5.93 -7.24 -7.81
N PHE A 123 5.06 -8.26 -7.78
CA PHE A 123 5.38 -9.61 -8.25
C PHE A 123 5.73 -9.65 -9.74
N ILE A 124 5.05 -8.86 -10.58
CA ILE A 124 5.40 -8.71 -11.99
C ILE A 124 6.80 -8.10 -12.15
N GLY A 125 7.14 -7.09 -11.35
CA GLY A 125 8.49 -6.52 -11.35
C GLY A 125 9.58 -7.50 -10.90
N MET A 126 9.31 -8.26 -9.84
CA MET A 126 10.19 -9.31 -9.30
C MET A 126 10.43 -10.43 -10.31
N SER A 127 9.37 -10.89 -10.98
CA SER A 127 9.47 -11.91 -12.01
C SER A 127 10.26 -11.41 -13.23
N ALA A 128 10.06 -10.16 -13.66
CA ALA A 128 10.84 -9.55 -14.74
C ALA A 128 12.35 -9.47 -14.40
N LEU A 129 12.70 -9.07 -13.17
CA LEU A 129 14.10 -9.08 -12.71
C LEU A 129 14.70 -10.48 -12.69
N THR A 130 13.95 -11.44 -12.15
CA THR A 130 14.40 -12.83 -12.07
C THR A 130 14.62 -13.41 -13.47
N LEU A 131 13.70 -13.17 -14.40
CA LEU A 131 13.83 -13.57 -15.80
C LEU A 131 15.04 -12.93 -16.47
N SER A 132 15.31 -11.64 -16.21
CA SER A 132 16.49 -10.95 -16.72
C SER A 132 17.81 -11.57 -16.24
N ALA A 133 17.84 -12.16 -15.05
CA ALA A 133 19.05 -12.78 -14.48
C ALA A 133 19.20 -14.28 -14.79
N THR A 134 18.10 -14.98 -15.09
CA THR A 134 18.07 -16.44 -15.26
C THR A 134 18.00 -16.89 -16.71
N VAL A 135 17.37 -16.11 -17.61
CA VAL A 135 17.21 -16.50 -19.00
C VAL A 135 18.51 -16.22 -19.78
N PRO A 136 19.14 -17.22 -20.41
CA PRO A 136 20.43 -17.07 -21.08
C PRO A 136 20.41 -16.08 -22.25
N TYR A 137 19.24 -15.82 -22.84
CA TYR A 137 19.03 -14.81 -23.89
C TYR A 137 18.96 -13.37 -23.34
N LEU A 138 18.51 -13.20 -22.09
CA LEU A 138 18.38 -11.89 -21.42
C LEU A 138 19.53 -11.60 -20.46
N LYS A 139 20.30 -12.63 -20.09
CA LYS A 139 21.50 -12.51 -19.26
C LYS A 139 22.59 -11.77 -20.05
N PRO A 140 23.19 -10.71 -19.48
CA PRO A 140 24.35 -10.06 -20.10
C PRO A 140 25.51 -11.05 -20.17
N ALA A 141 26.28 -11.01 -21.27
CA ALA A 141 27.41 -11.90 -21.48
C ALA A 141 28.48 -11.68 -20.39
N ASP A 142 29.03 -12.78 -19.88
CA ASP A 142 30.14 -12.74 -18.92
C ASP A 142 31.41 -12.23 -19.63
N CYS A 143 32.23 -11.41 -18.95
CA CYS A 143 33.46 -10.90 -19.55
C CYS A 143 34.45 -12.04 -19.81
N VAL A 144 35.07 -12.03 -20.99
CA VAL A 144 36.18 -12.92 -21.35
C VAL A 144 37.41 -12.03 -21.51
N GLU A 145 38.44 -12.30 -20.70
CA GLU A 145 39.78 -11.69 -20.74
C GLU A 145 39.78 -10.20 -21.19
N ASP A 146 39.37 -9.32 -20.27
CA ASP A 146 39.37 -7.84 -20.35
C ASP A 146 38.45 -7.18 -21.39
N SER A 147 37.75 -7.94 -22.24
CA SER A 147 36.76 -7.40 -23.18
C SER A 147 35.34 -7.67 -22.70
N CYS A 148 34.73 -6.69 -22.02
CA CYS A 148 33.33 -6.75 -21.60
C CYS A 148 32.41 -6.16 -22.70
N PRO A 149 31.63 -6.97 -23.43
CA PRO A 149 30.69 -6.43 -24.41
C PRO A 149 29.61 -5.61 -23.70
N SER A 150 29.32 -4.42 -24.22
CA SER A 150 28.23 -3.58 -23.70
C SER A 150 26.88 -4.29 -23.83
N PRO A 151 26.02 -4.24 -22.80
CA PRO A 151 24.75 -4.95 -22.79
C PRO A 151 23.82 -4.47 -23.91
N THR A 152 23.08 -5.40 -24.53
CA THR A 152 22.13 -5.08 -25.60
C THR A 152 21.00 -4.20 -25.07
N ARG A 153 20.52 -3.23 -25.87
CA ARG A 153 19.46 -2.28 -25.49
C ARG A 153 18.21 -2.97 -24.89
N THR A 154 17.85 -4.14 -25.41
CA THR A 154 16.70 -4.95 -24.95
C THR A 154 16.89 -5.52 -23.54
N GLN A 155 18.10 -6.00 -23.19
CA GLN A 155 18.41 -6.53 -21.86
C GLN A 155 18.34 -5.42 -20.80
N ASN A 156 18.83 -4.23 -21.17
CA ASN A 156 18.81 -3.05 -20.32
C ASN A 156 17.36 -2.61 -20.01
N ILE A 157 16.50 -2.57 -21.03
CA ILE A 157 15.08 -2.17 -20.88
C ILE A 157 14.32 -3.15 -19.98
N THR A 158 14.47 -4.47 -20.18
CA THR A 158 13.78 -5.47 -19.36
C THR A 158 14.16 -5.38 -17.88
N PHE A 159 15.45 -5.18 -17.59
CA PHE A 159 15.94 -5.02 -16.23
C PHE A 159 15.41 -3.74 -15.56
N PHE A 160 15.51 -2.59 -16.23
CA PHE A 160 15.02 -1.32 -15.69
C PHE A 160 13.49 -1.28 -15.54
N LEU A 161 12.75 -1.94 -16.43
CA LEU A 161 11.30 -2.05 -16.33
C LEU A 161 10.89 -2.88 -15.10
N GLY A 162 11.59 -4.00 -14.82
CA GLY A 162 11.40 -4.78 -13.59
C GLY A 162 11.69 -3.97 -12.32
N LEU A 163 12.78 -3.19 -12.31
CA LEU A 163 13.12 -2.28 -11.21
C LEU A 163 12.05 -1.22 -10.98
N CYS A 164 11.54 -0.60 -12.05
CA CYS A 164 10.49 0.41 -11.96
C CYS A 164 9.20 -0.17 -11.38
N LEU A 165 8.80 -1.39 -11.78
CA LEU A 165 7.62 -2.05 -11.24
C LEU A 165 7.74 -2.37 -9.74
N ILE A 166 8.94 -2.76 -9.29
CA ILE A 166 9.23 -2.99 -7.86
C ILE A 166 9.19 -1.67 -7.08
N ALA A 167 9.77 -0.60 -7.65
CA ALA A 167 9.76 0.72 -7.02
C ALA A 167 8.36 1.33 -6.91
N LEU A 168 7.48 0.94 -7.84
CA LEU A 168 6.08 1.33 -7.84
C LEU A 168 5.23 0.55 -6.84
N ALA A 169 5.78 -0.33 -6.02
CA ALA A 169 4.97 -1.14 -5.12
C ALA A 169 5.40 -1.15 -3.65
N THR A 170 6.58 -0.63 -3.30
CA THR A 170 7.06 -0.62 -1.91
C THR A 170 6.96 0.74 -1.24
N GLY A 171 6.80 0.78 0.08
CA GLY A 171 6.84 2.01 0.89
C GLY A 171 7.34 1.85 2.31
N ASP A 172 8.46 2.46 2.67
CA ASP A 172 9.36 1.99 3.74
C ASP A 172 8.82 1.92 5.19
N GLN A 173 9.35 0.94 5.95
CA GLN A 173 9.73 1.01 7.36
C GLN A 173 10.96 0.10 7.60
N THR A 174 11.84 0.55 8.50
CA THR A 174 13.19 0.02 8.80
C THR A 174 13.18 -1.37 9.44
N VAL A 175 13.54 -2.40 8.67
CA VAL A 175 14.04 -3.68 9.21
C VAL A 175 15.25 -4.13 8.38
N ARG A 176 16.44 -4.01 8.98
CA ARG A 176 17.71 -4.39 8.36
C ARG A 176 17.98 -5.87 8.66
N CYS A 177 17.51 -6.78 7.80
CA CYS A 177 17.91 -8.20 7.88
C CYS A 177 19.25 -8.43 7.16
N ASN A 178 20.35 -8.40 7.92
CA ASN A 178 21.67 -8.83 7.48
C ASN A 178 21.80 -10.36 7.51
N LEU A 179 21.15 -11.09 6.57
CA LEU A 179 21.34 -12.55 6.48
C LEU A 179 21.54 -13.10 5.05
N TRP A 180 21.76 -12.27 4.04
CA TRP A 180 21.85 -12.76 2.65
C TRP A 180 23.04 -12.18 1.87
N CYS A 181 24.17 -11.99 2.56
CA CYS A 181 25.47 -11.82 1.92
C CYS A 181 26.26 -13.13 2.00
N ARG A 182 26.00 -14.05 1.06
CA ARG A 182 26.99 -15.06 0.67
C ARG A 182 27.31 -14.85 -0.81
N PRO A 183 28.56 -14.53 -1.19
CA PRO A 183 28.95 -14.23 -2.57
C PRO A 183 29.03 -15.47 -3.48
N ASP A 184 28.77 -16.68 -2.98
CA ASP A 184 29.03 -17.94 -3.71
C ASP A 184 27.81 -18.54 -4.43
N ILE A 185 26.66 -17.86 -4.40
CA ILE A 185 25.42 -18.33 -5.02
C ILE A 185 25.07 -17.39 -6.18
N GLY A 186 25.00 -17.96 -7.39
CA GLY A 186 24.80 -17.21 -8.63
C GLY A 186 23.59 -16.27 -8.59
N TRP A 187 23.70 -15.14 -9.30
CA TRP A 187 22.71 -14.05 -9.35
C TRP A 187 21.26 -14.49 -9.62
N GLY A 188 21.06 -15.59 -10.36
CA GLY A 188 19.73 -16.16 -10.62
C GLY A 188 19.04 -16.71 -9.35
N LEU A 189 19.79 -17.29 -8.42
CA LEU A 189 19.25 -17.78 -7.14
C LEU A 189 19.00 -16.62 -6.17
N GLY A 190 19.86 -15.59 -6.20
CA GLY A 190 19.72 -14.38 -5.38
C GLY A 190 18.43 -13.60 -5.64
N PHE A 191 17.97 -13.54 -6.90
CA PHE A 191 16.70 -12.92 -7.26
C PHE A 191 15.52 -13.90 -7.31
N GLY A 192 15.77 -15.18 -7.60
CA GLY A 192 14.72 -16.19 -7.73
C GLY A 192 14.07 -16.62 -6.41
N ILE A 193 14.86 -16.82 -5.36
CA ILE A 193 14.32 -17.28 -4.06
C ILE A 193 13.36 -16.26 -3.45
N PRO A 194 13.68 -14.95 -3.39
CA PRO A 194 12.73 -13.92 -2.95
C PRO A 194 11.44 -13.87 -3.77
N THR A 195 11.53 -14.11 -5.08
CA THR A 195 10.37 -14.08 -5.99
C THR A 195 9.40 -15.22 -5.69
N ILE A 196 9.90 -16.44 -5.48
CA ILE A 196 9.06 -17.60 -5.13
C ILE A 196 8.38 -17.38 -3.78
N PHE A 197 9.13 -16.91 -2.78
CA PHE A 197 8.61 -16.68 -1.43
C PHE A 197 7.54 -15.58 -1.40
N THR A 198 7.76 -14.49 -2.15
CA THR A 198 6.77 -13.41 -2.33
C THR A 198 5.53 -13.92 -3.05
N GLY A 199 5.68 -14.74 -4.10
CA GLY A 199 4.54 -15.33 -4.81
C GLY A 199 3.67 -16.20 -3.90
N LEU A 200 4.28 -17.03 -3.06
CA LEU A 200 3.57 -17.81 -2.05
C LEU A 200 2.84 -16.91 -1.04
N ALA A 201 3.49 -15.84 -0.59
CA ALA A 201 2.89 -14.89 0.35
C ALA A 201 1.65 -14.18 -0.23
N ILE A 202 1.70 -13.80 -1.51
CA ILE A 202 0.56 -13.19 -2.23
C ILE A 202 -0.59 -14.20 -2.36
N ILE A 203 -0.30 -15.46 -2.69
CA ILE A 203 -1.34 -16.51 -2.75
C ILE A 203 -2.01 -16.67 -1.37
N CYS A 204 -1.22 -16.69 -0.29
CA CYS A 204 -1.74 -16.73 1.07
C CYS A 204 -2.58 -15.48 1.41
N PHE A 205 -2.18 -14.30 0.94
CA PHE A 205 -2.93 -13.06 1.12
C PHE A 205 -4.32 -13.13 0.46
N PHE A 206 -4.39 -13.62 -0.78
CA PHE A 206 -5.67 -13.80 -1.48
C PHE A 206 -6.53 -14.91 -0.85
N PHE A 207 -5.93 -15.99 -0.37
CA PHE A 207 -6.67 -17.04 0.34
C PHE A 207 -7.28 -16.54 1.67
N GLY A 208 -6.62 -15.57 2.33
CA GLY A 208 -7.12 -14.90 3.53
C GLY A 208 -8.26 -13.90 3.30
N THR A 209 -8.57 -13.54 2.05
CA THR A 209 -9.60 -12.55 1.70
C THR A 209 -10.95 -12.71 2.41
N PRO A 210 -11.57 -13.90 2.54
CA PRO A 210 -12.86 -14.04 3.24
C PRO A 210 -12.80 -13.74 4.74
N LEU A 211 -11.60 -13.65 5.34
CA LEU A 211 -11.41 -13.30 6.75
C LEU A 211 -11.26 -11.79 6.97
N TYR A 212 -11.09 -11.00 5.91
CA TYR A 212 -10.82 -9.56 5.99
C TYR A 212 -12.11 -8.75 6.12
N ARG A 213 -12.03 -7.66 6.89
CA ARG A 213 -13.08 -6.64 7.01
C ARG A 213 -12.70 -5.40 6.20
N PHE A 214 -13.58 -4.98 5.31
CA PHE A 214 -13.34 -3.85 4.42
C PHE A 214 -13.95 -2.58 4.99
N GLN A 215 -13.13 -1.56 5.15
CA GLN A 215 -13.59 -0.22 5.54
C GLN A 215 -13.91 0.57 4.28
N LYS A 216 -15.06 1.25 4.25
CA LYS A 216 -15.40 2.16 3.14
C LYS A 216 -14.40 3.33 3.10
N PRO A 217 -13.95 3.76 1.91
CA PRO A 217 -13.00 4.87 1.79
C PRO A 217 -13.60 6.15 2.40
N ARG A 218 -12.83 6.82 3.26
CA ARG A 218 -13.25 7.98 4.06
C ARG A 218 -12.71 9.30 3.50
N GLY A 219 -12.16 9.28 2.29
CA GLY A 219 -11.44 10.41 1.68
C GLY A 219 -10.01 10.57 2.22
N SER A 220 -9.11 11.10 1.40
CA SER A 220 -7.70 11.30 1.78
C SER A 220 -7.51 12.62 2.55
N PRO A 221 -6.76 12.65 3.66
CA PRO A 221 -6.38 13.90 4.32
C PRO A 221 -5.60 14.86 3.41
N ILE A 222 -4.83 14.32 2.46
CA ILE A 222 -4.03 15.10 1.52
C ILE A 222 -4.94 15.94 0.62
N THR A 223 -6.06 15.40 0.15
CA THR A 223 -7.00 16.17 -0.68
C THR A 223 -7.61 17.33 0.09
N ARG A 224 -7.83 17.18 1.40
CA ARG A 224 -8.29 18.28 2.27
C ARG A 224 -7.23 19.38 2.40
N ILE A 225 -5.97 19.01 2.61
CA ILE A 225 -4.86 19.98 2.68
C ILE A 225 -4.73 20.72 1.34
N CYS A 226 -4.81 20.01 0.21
CA CYS A 226 -4.79 20.63 -1.12
C CYS A 226 -5.98 21.58 -1.34
N GLN A 227 -7.18 21.21 -0.89
CA GLN A 227 -8.36 22.09 -0.97
C GLN A 227 -8.15 23.39 -0.21
N VAL A 228 -7.60 23.34 1.01
CA VAL A 228 -7.31 24.53 1.81
C VAL A 228 -6.24 25.39 1.15
N LEU A 229 -5.17 24.80 0.61
CA LEU A 229 -4.14 25.54 -0.12
C LEU A 229 -4.71 26.23 -1.36
N VAL A 230 -5.49 25.52 -2.18
CA VAL A 230 -6.12 26.07 -3.39
C VAL A 230 -7.12 27.17 -3.04
N ALA A 231 -7.93 26.98 -1.99
CA ALA A 231 -8.86 27.99 -1.51
C ALA A 231 -8.13 29.24 -1.01
N SER A 232 -7.02 29.08 -0.28
CA SER A 232 -6.19 30.18 0.20
C SER A 232 -5.61 30.99 -0.96
N PHE A 233 -4.97 30.34 -1.94
CA PHE A 233 -4.42 31.04 -3.11
C PHE A 233 -5.48 31.76 -3.94
N ARG A 234 -6.67 31.16 -4.10
CA ARG A 234 -7.79 31.81 -4.81
C ARG A 234 -8.37 33.00 -4.05
N LYS A 235 -8.35 32.97 -2.72
CA LYS A 235 -8.91 34.01 -1.85
C LYS A 235 -7.92 35.06 -1.40
N MET A 236 -6.68 35.00 -1.88
CA MET A 236 -5.60 35.93 -1.50
C MET A 236 -5.88 37.39 -1.88
N ASN A 237 -6.70 37.65 -2.90
CA ASN A 237 -7.05 39.00 -3.38
C ASN A 237 -8.48 39.42 -3.06
N LEU A 238 -9.18 38.72 -2.16
CA LEU A 238 -10.52 39.11 -1.72
C LEU A 238 -10.41 40.05 -0.52
N GLU A 239 -11.14 41.16 -0.54
CA GLU A 239 -11.31 42.02 0.63
C GLU A 239 -12.04 41.23 1.73
N VAL A 240 -11.47 41.25 2.94
CA VAL A 240 -11.98 40.51 4.08
C VAL A 240 -13.20 41.26 4.64
N PRO A 241 -14.38 40.62 4.76
CA PRO A 241 -15.55 41.23 5.41
C PRO A 241 -15.24 41.61 6.86
N GLU A 242 -15.75 42.75 7.34
CA GLU A 242 -15.54 43.19 8.73
C GLU A 242 -16.19 42.27 9.78
N ASP A 243 -17.28 41.58 9.42
CA ASP A 243 -17.98 40.66 10.31
C ASP A 243 -17.32 39.27 10.35
N THR A 244 -16.80 38.90 11.53
CA THR A 244 -16.20 37.57 11.78
C THR A 244 -17.18 36.41 11.65
N ALA A 245 -18.49 36.67 11.75
CA ALA A 245 -19.54 35.67 11.54
C ALA A 245 -19.74 35.25 10.07
N LEU A 246 -19.20 36.01 9.10
CA LEU A 246 -19.24 35.70 7.67
C LEU A 246 -18.02 34.88 7.19
N LEU A 247 -17.02 34.69 8.05
CA LEU A 247 -15.94 33.73 7.79
C LEU A 247 -16.53 32.32 7.79
N TYR A 248 -16.18 31.53 6.76
CA TYR A 248 -16.68 30.18 6.55
C TYR A 248 -16.28 29.24 7.71
N GLU A 249 -17.08 29.17 8.78
CA GLU A 249 -17.29 27.92 9.53
C GLU A 249 -18.51 27.21 8.92
N THR A 250 -18.46 26.90 7.63
CA THR A 250 -19.61 26.22 7.02
C THR A 250 -19.53 24.74 7.34
N GLU A 251 -20.56 24.27 8.05
CA GLU A 251 -21.14 22.94 7.89
C GLU A 251 -21.44 22.68 6.39
N THR A 252 -20.40 22.47 5.58
CA THR A 252 -20.61 22.05 4.20
C THR A 252 -21.19 20.65 4.32
N GLN A 253 -22.41 20.39 3.86
CA GLN A 253 -23.02 19.05 3.93
C GLN A 253 -22.10 17.96 3.31
N ASP A 254 -21.28 18.37 2.34
CA ASP A 254 -20.26 17.55 1.68
C ASP A 254 -18.93 17.41 2.46
N LEU A 255 -18.54 18.38 3.29
CA LEU A 255 -17.42 18.20 4.24
C LEU A 255 -17.91 17.55 5.53
N SER A 256 -19.18 17.75 5.89
CA SER A 256 -19.78 17.26 7.13
C SER A 256 -20.05 15.77 7.04
N TYR A 257 -20.46 15.17 5.90
CA TYR A 257 -20.55 13.70 5.85
C TYR A 257 -19.19 13.02 6.07
N VAL A 258 -18.09 13.62 5.58
CA VAL A 258 -16.73 13.08 5.72
C VAL A 258 -16.11 13.43 7.08
N VAL A 259 -16.46 14.57 7.67
CA VAL A 259 -15.97 15.04 8.98
C VAL A 259 -16.80 14.48 10.14
N VAL A 260 -18.12 14.26 9.99
CA VAL A 260 -19.01 13.60 10.97
C VAL A 260 -18.49 12.20 11.31
N GLN A 261 -17.79 11.58 10.38
CA GLN A 261 -17.19 10.28 10.55
C GLN A 261 -15.81 10.34 11.26
N SER A 262 -15.17 11.50 11.39
CA SER A 262 -14.05 11.71 12.31
C SER A 262 -14.62 12.25 13.62
N ARG A 263 -14.42 11.57 14.76
CA ARG A 263 -14.91 12.06 16.06
C ARG A 263 -14.50 13.52 16.27
N LYS A 264 -15.43 14.47 16.11
CA LYS A 264 -15.26 15.85 16.58
C LYS A 264 -15.03 15.75 18.09
N LEU A 265 -13.87 16.21 18.56
CA LEU A 265 -13.67 16.41 19.99
C LEU A 265 -14.76 17.38 20.45
N LYS A 266 -15.50 17.00 21.49
CA LYS A 266 -16.50 17.89 22.08
C LYS A 266 -15.78 19.16 22.54
N HIS A 267 -16.39 20.31 22.27
CA HIS A 267 -15.93 21.56 22.83
C HIS A 267 -15.92 21.43 24.36
N THR A 268 -14.77 21.65 24.98
CA THR A 268 -14.61 21.67 26.42
C THR A 268 -14.43 23.13 26.81
N ASP A 269 -15.29 23.62 27.69
CA ASP A 269 -15.36 25.03 28.12
C ASP A 269 -14.25 25.43 29.11
N ASP A 270 -13.21 24.60 29.29
CA ASP A 270 -12.21 24.76 30.36
C ASP A 270 -11.13 25.82 30.07
N TYR A 271 -11.18 26.50 28.93
CA TYR A 271 -10.26 27.60 28.63
C TYR A 271 -11.05 28.81 28.13
N LYS A 272 -11.41 29.68 29.07
CA LYS A 272 -11.83 31.07 28.84
C LYS A 272 -10.67 32.03 29.07
#